data_AF-M1AJI4-F1
#
_entry.id   AF-M1AJI4-F1
#
_cell.length_a   1.000
_cell.length_b   1.000
_cell.length_c   1.000
_cell.angle_alpha   90.00
_cell.angle_beta   90.00
_cell.angle_gamma   90.00
#
_symmetry.space_group_name_H-M   'P 1'
#
loop_
_entity.id
_entity.type
_entity.pdbx_description
1 polymer ?
#
loop_
_entity_poly.entity_id
_entity_poly.type
_entity_poly.pdbx_seq_one_letter_code
_entity_poly.pdbx_strand_id
1 'polypeptide(L)'
;MPAFNLNETRIAFMLSIEKFRYMAMADDRQRLMPLPEDRVPPRGKELAYPEAVLLVDPVEPEFKGEVDDKYQYSCENKDNKVHGFICLDPPVGFWQITPSNEFRTGGPIKQDLTSHVNPTTLAMFMSTHYGGQDFVTQFESGEQWKKVFGPVFIYLNSVADKNDTLSLWDDAKERMHKEVDCWPYSFASSEDFPKADQRGAIRGRLLVNDRCISKEYLSAKGAFVGLAPPGNAGSFQKECKGYQFWTNSDDEGYFSIQNVRPGGYNLYAWVPGFIGDYKYEKSIAITAGSNHFTFSISLHSLPIFK
;
A
#
# COMPACT_ATOMS: atom_id res chain seq x y z
N MET A 1 -20.78 -22.12 5.92
CA MET A 1 -20.48 -21.79 4.50
C MET A 1 -19.47 -22.81 3.99
N PRO A 2 -19.53 -23.20 2.71
CA PRO A 2 -18.50 -24.06 2.10
C PRO A 2 -17.14 -23.36 2.12
N ALA A 3 -16.07 -24.16 1.98
CA ALA A 3 -14.73 -23.61 1.78
C ALA A 3 -14.70 -22.75 0.51
N PHE A 4 -13.98 -21.63 0.55
CA PHE A 4 -13.84 -20.75 -0.61
C PHE A 4 -12.50 -20.00 -0.60
N ASN A 5 -12.09 -19.56 -1.78
CA ASN A 5 -10.87 -18.75 -1.97
C ASN A 5 -11.26 -17.33 -2.35
N LEU A 6 -10.66 -16.36 -1.66
CA LEU A 6 -10.77 -14.94 -1.98
C LEU A 6 -9.47 -14.48 -2.64
N ASN A 7 -9.51 -14.38 -3.96
CA ASN A 7 -8.34 -14.02 -4.78
C ASN A 7 -8.16 -12.50 -4.88
N GLU A 8 -9.26 -11.76 -4.94
CA GLU A 8 -9.22 -10.32 -5.13
C GLU A 8 -10.43 -9.66 -4.45
N THR A 9 -10.23 -8.49 -3.87
CA THR A 9 -11.29 -7.64 -3.32
C THR A 9 -10.87 -6.20 -3.48
N ARG A 10 -11.71 -5.40 -4.14
CA ARG A 10 -11.42 -4.02 -4.50
C ARG A 10 -12.69 -3.23 -4.75
N ILE A 11 -12.58 -1.90 -4.71
CA ILE A 11 -13.56 -0.99 -5.33
C ILE A 11 -12.92 -0.41 -6.58
N ALA A 12 -13.70 -0.34 -7.67
CA ALA A 12 -13.25 0.27 -8.92
C ALA A 12 -14.18 1.44 -9.28
N PHE A 13 -13.59 2.62 -9.49
CA PHE A 13 -14.29 3.78 -10.03
C PHE A 13 -13.90 3.95 -11.49
N MET A 14 -14.84 3.68 -12.39
CA MET A 14 -14.68 3.90 -13.82
C MET A 14 -15.18 5.30 -14.15
N LEU A 15 -14.26 6.20 -14.50
CA LEU A 15 -14.57 7.59 -14.78
C LEU A 15 -14.92 7.78 -16.27
N SER A 16 -15.43 8.96 -16.62
CA SER A 16 -15.74 9.29 -18.00
C SER A 16 -14.47 9.34 -18.86
N ILE A 17 -14.40 8.46 -19.87
CA ILE A 17 -13.30 8.36 -20.83
C ILE A 17 -13.02 9.70 -21.51
N GLU A 18 -14.08 10.43 -21.90
CA GLU A 18 -13.97 11.71 -22.60
C GLU A 18 -13.39 12.83 -21.72
N LYS A 19 -13.58 12.74 -20.40
CA LYS A 19 -13.25 13.82 -19.46
C LYS A 19 -11.91 13.62 -18.78
N PHE A 20 -11.70 12.44 -18.19
CA PHE A 20 -10.55 12.17 -17.33
C PHE A 20 -9.40 11.57 -18.15
N ARG A 21 -8.44 12.42 -18.53
CA ARG A 21 -7.38 12.09 -19.49
C ARG A 21 -5.99 12.09 -18.91
N TYR A 22 -5.76 12.75 -17.78
CA TYR A 22 -4.44 12.83 -17.16
C TYR A 22 -4.43 12.06 -15.84
N MET A 23 -3.55 11.09 -15.70
CA MET A 23 -3.41 10.28 -14.48
C MET A 23 -2.21 10.75 -13.67
N ALA A 24 -2.33 10.75 -12.36
CA ALA A 24 -1.19 10.92 -11.45
C ALA A 24 -1.23 9.87 -10.34
N MET A 25 -0.08 9.28 -10.05
CA MET A 25 0.11 8.30 -8.98
C MET A 25 1.38 8.49 -8.15
N ALA A 26 2.34 9.26 -8.66
CA ALA A 26 3.52 9.75 -7.94
C ALA A 26 4.05 11.01 -8.65
N ASP A 27 4.89 11.80 -7.99
CA ASP A 27 5.43 13.05 -8.58
C ASP A 27 6.19 12.81 -9.89
N ASP A 28 6.84 11.65 -10.02
CA ASP A 28 7.58 11.20 -11.20
C ASP A 28 6.76 10.29 -12.12
N ARG A 29 5.50 10.01 -11.78
CA ARG A 29 4.60 9.10 -12.52
C ARG A 29 3.23 9.74 -12.71
N GLN A 30 3.18 10.63 -13.68
CA GLN A 30 1.98 11.34 -14.12
C GLN A 30 2.04 11.53 -15.64
N ARG A 31 0.92 11.35 -16.34
CA ARG A 31 0.87 11.54 -17.79
C ARG A 31 -0.57 11.62 -18.30
N LEU A 32 -0.71 12.10 -19.53
CA LEU A 32 -1.87 11.79 -20.35
C LEU A 32 -1.93 10.27 -20.59
N MET A 33 -3.12 9.71 -20.50
CA MET A 33 -3.36 8.29 -20.71
C MET A 33 -3.87 8.04 -22.12
N PRO A 34 -3.43 6.93 -22.76
CA PRO A 34 -4.03 6.48 -24.01
C PRO A 34 -5.53 6.22 -23.84
N LEU A 35 -6.28 6.30 -24.93
CA LEU A 35 -7.69 5.93 -24.92
C LEU A 35 -7.86 4.42 -24.86
N PRO A 36 -8.99 3.90 -24.33
CA PRO A 36 -9.31 2.48 -24.42
C PRO A 36 -9.29 1.96 -25.87
N GLU A 37 -9.70 2.81 -26.82
CA GLU A 37 -9.71 2.52 -28.25
C GLU A 37 -8.30 2.42 -28.85
N ASP A 38 -7.29 3.04 -28.24
CA ASP A 38 -5.90 2.91 -28.69
C ASP A 38 -5.35 1.51 -28.40
N ARG A 39 -5.99 0.77 -27.49
CA ARG A 39 -5.61 -0.60 -27.14
C ARG A 39 -6.23 -1.67 -28.04
N VAL A 40 -7.14 -1.32 -28.96
CA VAL A 40 -7.81 -2.29 -29.84
C VAL A 40 -7.35 -2.16 -31.31
N PRO A 41 -7.29 -3.25 -32.09
CA PRO A 41 -6.96 -3.16 -33.51
C PRO A 41 -7.93 -2.23 -34.27
N PRO A 42 -7.45 -1.44 -35.26
CA PRO A 42 -6.09 -1.43 -35.80
C PRO A 42 -5.10 -0.53 -35.02
N ARG A 43 -5.55 0.21 -34.01
CA ARG A 43 -4.72 1.18 -33.26
C ARG A 43 -3.79 0.50 -32.27
N GLY A 44 -4.24 -0.61 -31.67
CA GLY A 44 -3.49 -1.40 -30.72
C GLY A 44 -3.19 -2.81 -31.24
N LYS A 45 -2.10 -3.39 -30.74
CA LYS A 45 -1.73 -4.79 -30.98
C LYS A 45 -1.40 -5.44 -29.64
N GLU A 46 -2.27 -6.34 -29.20
CA GLU A 46 -1.99 -7.23 -28.06
C GLU A 46 -0.68 -7.98 -28.29
N LEU A 47 0.15 -8.05 -27.25
CA LEU A 47 1.44 -8.74 -27.27
C LEU A 47 1.28 -10.16 -26.71
N ALA A 48 2.32 -10.71 -26.08
CA ALA A 48 2.28 -12.07 -25.54
C ALA A 48 1.31 -12.22 -24.34
N TYR A 49 1.02 -11.13 -23.63
CA TYR A 49 0.12 -11.08 -22.49
C TYR A 49 -1.03 -10.12 -22.79
N PRO A 50 -2.28 -10.44 -22.41
CA PRO A 50 -3.44 -9.63 -22.74
C PRO A 50 -3.42 -8.25 -22.08
N GLU A 51 -2.68 -8.10 -20.97
CA GLU A 51 -2.45 -6.81 -20.34
C GLU A 51 -1.55 -5.87 -21.14
N ALA A 52 -0.60 -6.41 -21.92
CA ALA A 52 0.43 -5.63 -22.62
C ALA A 52 0.03 -5.37 -24.08
N VAL A 53 -0.21 -4.11 -24.43
CA VAL A 53 -0.65 -3.71 -25.76
C VAL A 53 0.30 -2.67 -26.36
N LEU A 54 0.83 -2.96 -27.55
CA LEU A 54 1.59 -1.99 -28.34
C LEU A 54 0.64 -0.99 -28.98
N LEU A 55 0.88 0.30 -28.78
CA LEU A 55 0.14 1.40 -29.39
C LEU A 55 0.72 1.68 -30.78
N VAL A 56 0.06 1.15 -31.82
CA VAL A 56 0.50 1.19 -33.23
C VAL A 56 0.12 2.50 -33.90
N ASP A 57 -1.13 2.93 -33.71
CA ASP A 57 -1.69 4.16 -34.29
C ASP A 57 -2.64 4.84 -33.28
N PRO A 58 -2.12 5.28 -32.12
CA PRO A 58 -2.94 5.91 -31.08
C PRO A 58 -3.49 7.28 -31.54
N VAL A 59 -4.56 7.73 -30.87
CA VAL A 59 -5.14 9.06 -31.11
C VAL A 59 -4.13 10.17 -30.82
N GLU A 60 -3.42 10.09 -29.70
CA GLU A 60 -2.29 10.98 -29.41
C GLU A 60 -0.99 10.41 -30.02
N PRO A 61 -0.39 11.08 -31.03
CA PRO A 61 0.75 10.52 -31.77
C PRO A 61 2.00 10.27 -30.93
N GLU A 62 2.14 10.97 -29.80
CA GLU A 62 3.26 10.81 -28.86
C GLU A 62 3.31 9.43 -28.21
N PHE A 63 2.17 8.74 -28.09
CA PHE A 63 2.12 7.39 -27.52
C PHE A 63 2.52 6.30 -28.53
N LYS A 64 2.76 6.65 -29.78
CA LYS A 64 3.06 5.68 -30.83
C LYS A 64 4.35 4.93 -30.53
N GLY A 65 4.25 3.60 -30.53
CA GLY A 65 5.37 2.70 -30.24
C GLY A 65 5.53 2.38 -28.75
N GLU A 66 4.76 3.01 -27.85
CA GLU A 66 4.72 2.63 -26.45
C GLU A 66 3.96 1.30 -26.26
N VAL A 67 4.29 0.61 -25.17
CA VAL A 67 3.50 -0.53 -24.67
C VAL A 67 2.77 -0.08 -23.43
N ASP A 68 1.44 -0.13 -23.47
CA ASP A 68 0.57 0.16 -22.33
C ASP A 68 0.20 -1.14 -21.61
N ASP A 69 0.50 -1.21 -20.31
CA ASP A 69 0.22 -2.35 -19.44
C ASP A 69 -0.25 -1.84 -18.07
N LYS A 70 -1.36 -2.36 -17.55
CA LYS A 70 -1.91 -1.97 -16.25
C LYS A 70 -0.90 -2.13 -15.10
N TYR A 71 0.02 -3.07 -15.20
CA TYR A 71 1.06 -3.31 -14.19
C TYR A 71 2.15 -2.23 -14.18
N GLN A 72 2.28 -1.43 -15.26
CA GLN A 72 3.12 -0.22 -15.24
C GLN A 72 2.59 0.85 -14.28
N TYR A 73 1.37 0.69 -13.77
CA TYR A 73 0.72 1.60 -12.84
C TYR A 73 0.51 0.97 -11.45
N SER A 74 1.29 -0.07 -11.10
CA SER A 74 1.37 -0.54 -9.71
C SER A 74 2.37 0.27 -8.89
N CYS A 75 2.21 0.26 -7.57
CA CYS A 75 3.23 0.71 -6.63
C CYS A 75 3.14 -0.09 -5.32
N GLU A 76 4.18 0.04 -4.50
CA GLU A 76 4.25 -0.63 -3.20
C GLU A 76 3.21 -0.07 -2.23
N ASN A 77 2.65 -0.93 -1.37
CA ASN A 77 1.65 -0.56 -0.38
C ASN A 77 2.08 0.60 0.53
N LYS A 78 3.38 0.72 0.83
CA LYS A 78 3.89 1.84 1.64
C LYS A 78 3.74 3.20 0.96
N ASP A 79 3.78 3.24 -0.36
CA ASP A 79 3.73 4.46 -1.17
C ASP A 79 2.32 4.73 -1.73
N ASN A 80 1.50 3.69 -1.88
CA ASN A 80 0.14 3.77 -2.41
C ASN A 80 -0.81 4.49 -1.43
N LYS A 81 -0.74 5.82 -1.34
CA LYS A 81 -1.56 6.66 -0.45
C LYS A 81 -2.55 7.54 -1.19
N VAL A 82 -2.18 8.07 -2.35
CA VAL A 82 -3.05 8.88 -3.20
C VAL A 82 -2.72 8.66 -4.67
N HIS A 83 -3.76 8.49 -5.48
CA HIS A 83 -3.66 8.40 -6.93
C HIS A 83 -5.02 8.72 -7.55
N GLY A 84 -5.05 9.04 -8.84
CA GLY A 84 -6.29 9.36 -9.51
C GLY A 84 -6.13 10.00 -10.87
N PHE A 85 -7.15 10.76 -11.26
CA PHE A 85 -7.23 11.40 -12.56
C PHE A 85 -7.60 12.87 -12.46
N ILE A 86 -7.18 13.62 -13.46
CA ILE A 86 -7.58 14.98 -13.73
C ILE A 86 -8.42 15.01 -15.01
N CYS A 87 -9.59 15.64 -14.89
CA CYS A 87 -10.39 16.12 -16.00
C CYS A 87 -9.85 17.48 -16.43
N LEU A 88 -9.53 17.63 -17.72
CA LEU A 88 -8.95 18.87 -18.25
C LEU A 88 -10.01 19.94 -18.55
N ASP A 89 -11.26 19.52 -18.77
CA ASP A 89 -12.38 20.43 -19.03
C ASP A 89 -13.73 19.88 -18.53
N PRO A 90 -14.30 20.42 -17.42
CA PRO A 90 -13.70 21.45 -16.56
C PRO A 90 -12.53 20.89 -15.71
N PRO A 91 -11.58 21.73 -15.26
CA PRO A 91 -10.46 21.34 -14.39
C PRO A 91 -10.93 20.75 -13.05
N VAL A 92 -11.02 19.42 -12.98
CA VAL A 92 -11.51 18.69 -11.80
C VAL A 92 -10.65 17.47 -11.55
N GLY A 93 -10.20 17.29 -10.31
CA GLY A 93 -9.49 16.09 -9.88
C GLY A 93 -10.43 15.07 -9.23
N PHE A 94 -10.16 13.79 -9.49
CA PHE A 94 -10.77 12.66 -8.79
C PHE A 94 -9.67 11.81 -8.19
N TRP A 95 -9.62 11.72 -6.86
CA TRP A 95 -8.53 11.09 -6.14
C TRP A 95 -9.05 10.04 -5.18
N GLN A 96 -8.40 8.87 -5.19
CA GLN A 96 -8.53 7.91 -4.11
C GLN A 96 -7.40 8.14 -3.12
N ILE A 97 -7.76 8.31 -1.85
CA ILE A 97 -6.85 8.44 -0.74
C ILE A 97 -7.02 7.24 0.20
N THR A 98 -5.91 6.63 0.59
CA THR A 98 -5.86 5.54 1.57
C THR A 98 -5.06 6.01 2.79
N PRO A 99 -5.73 6.45 3.88
CA PRO A 99 -5.05 7.04 5.04
C PRO A 99 -4.36 6.00 5.95
N SER A 100 -4.72 4.72 5.82
CA SER A 100 -4.13 3.64 6.62
C SER A 100 -3.96 2.38 5.80
N ASN A 101 -2.89 1.66 6.08
CA ASN A 101 -2.59 0.38 5.45
C ASN A 101 -3.08 -0.83 6.26
N GLU A 102 -3.76 -0.63 7.40
CA GLU A 102 -3.99 -1.69 8.40
C GLU A 102 -4.66 -2.96 7.82
N PHE A 103 -5.48 -2.77 6.80
CA PHE A 103 -6.28 -3.81 6.16
C PHE A 103 -5.62 -4.46 4.94
N ARG A 104 -4.56 -3.87 4.38
CA ARG A 104 -3.89 -4.37 3.16
C ARG A 104 -3.22 -5.72 3.43
N THR A 105 -2.83 -6.41 2.37
CA THR A 105 -2.12 -7.70 2.44
C THR A 105 -0.64 -7.57 2.07
N GLY A 106 0.20 -8.51 2.53
CA GLY A 106 1.58 -8.70 2.07
C GLY A 106 2.61 -7.65 2.48
N GLY A 107 2.41 -6.95 3.60
CA GLY A 107 3.37 -5.97 4.10
C GLY A 107 3.54 -4.71 3.23
N PRO A 108 4.55 -3.88 3.54
CA PRO A 108 4.75 -2.57 2.91
C PRO A 108 5.25 -2.65 1.47
N ILE A 109 6.02 -3.69 1.12
CA ILE A 109 6.65 -3.82 -0.21
C ILE A 109 5.80 -4.59 -1.21
N LYS A 110 4.69 -5.21 -0.79
CA LYS A 110 3.75 -5.80 -1.76
C LYS A 110 3.28 -4.69 -2.69
N GLN A 111 3.34 -4.97 -3.98
CA GLN A 111 2.81 -4.10 -5.01
C GLN A 111 1.35 -4.41 -5.30
N ASP A 112 0.60 -3.37 -5.62
CA ASP A 112 -0.75 -3.50 -6.13
C ASP A 112 -1.09 -2.41 -7.14
N LEU A 113 -2.16 -2.64 -7.89
CA LEU A 113 -2.64 -1.71 -8.90
C LEU A 113 -3.16 -0.41 -8.26
N THR A 114 -3.06 0.68 -9.01
CA THR A 114 -3.58 2.00 -8.61
C THR A 114 -4.65 2.49 -9.59
N SER A 115 -4.39 3.58 -10.30
CA SER A 115 -5.16 4.03 -11.45
C SER A 115 -4.55 3.49 -12.74
N HIS A 116 -5.35 3.27 -13.78
CA HIS A 116 -4.86 2.80 -15.08
C HIS A 116 -5.78 3.22 -16.25
N VAL A 117 -5.35 2.93 -17.48
CA VAL A 117 -6.09 3.15 -18.74
C VAL A 117 -7.56 2.72 -18.66
N ASN A 118 -8.44 3.36 -19.44
CA ASN A 118 -9.89 3.34 -19.26
C ASN A 118 -10.28 3.94 -17.90
N PRO A 119 -10.14 5.28 -17.75
CA PRO A 119 -9.75 5.98 -16.53
C PRO A 119 -10.37 5.37 -15.27
N THR A 120 -9.68 4.35 -14.75
CA THR A 120 -10.17 3.51 -13.67
C THR A 120 -9.28 3.74 -12.46
N THR A 121 -9.87 4.08 -11.33
CA THR A 121 -9.18 4.23 -10.04
C THR A 121 -9.54 3.08 -9.12
N LEU A 122 -8.55 2.33 -8.62
CA LEU A 122 -8.76 1.11 -7.83
C LEU A 122 -8.37 1.26 -6.37
N ALA A 123 -9.33 1.00 -5.49
CA ALA A 123 -9.08 0.79 -4.06
C ALA A 123 -8.83 -0.70 -3.82
N MET A 124 -7.58 -1.10 -3.93
CA MET A 124 -7.14 -2.47 -3.71
C MET A 124 -7.13 -2.82 -2.22
N PHE A 125 -7.91 -3.84 -1.85
CA PHE A 125 -7.95 -4.36 -0.48
C PHE A 125 -7.18 -5.66 -0.35
N MET A 126 -7.40 -6.57 -1.31
CA MET A 126 -6.74 -7.87 -1.41
C MET A 126 -6.51 -8.19 -2.88
N SER A 127 -5.35 -8.76 -3.20
CA SER A 127 -5.06 -9.32 -4.52
C SER A 127 -3.94 -10.34 -4.44
N THR A 128 -3.90 -11.23 -5.44
CA THR A 128 -2.78 -12.15 -5.67
C THR A 128 -1.64 -11.53 -6.47
N HIS A 129 -1.74 -10.25 -6.86
CA HIS A 129 -0.71 -9.58 -7.65
C HIS A 129 0.66 -9.68 -6.97
N TYR A 130 1.67 -10.07 -7.75
CA TYR A 130 3.07 -10.21 -7.33
C TYR A 130 3.38 -11.27 -6.26
N GLY A 131 2.42 -12.10 -5.86
CA GLY A 131 2.70 -13.27 -4.99
C GLY A 131 1.92 -14.53 -5.32
N GLY A 132 1.01 -14.49 -6.30
CA GLY A 132 0.32 -15.66 -6.82
C GLY A 132 -0.44 -16.41 -5.72
N GLN A 133 -0.22 -17.73 -5.66
CA GLN A 133 -0.95 -18.61 -4.75
C GLN A 133 -0.72 -18.31 -3.26
N ASP A 134 0.45 -17.76 -2.91
CA ASP A 134 0.79 -17.40 -1.52
C ASP A 134 -0.10 -16.26 -0.97
N PHE A 135 -0.74 -15.48 -1.85
CA PHE A 135 -1.66 -14.40 -1.50
C PHE A 135 -3.13 -14.76 -1.72
N VAL A 136 -3.45 -16.02 -2.05
CA VAL A 136 -4.84 -16.48 -2.07
C VAL A 136 -5.32 -16.66 -0.64
N THR A 137 -6.32 -15.89 -0.23
CA THR A 137 -6.91 -16.07 1.09
C THR A 137 -7.92 -17.21 1.05
N GLN A 138 -7.56 -18.32 1.70
CA GLN A 138 -8.36 -19.54 1.73
C GLN A 138 -9.19 -19.61 3.01
N PHE A 139 -10.46 -19.97 2.88
CA PHE A 139 -11.36 -20.16 4.01
C PHE A 139 -11.82 -21.61 4.08
N GLU A 140 -11.71 -22.21 5.26
CA GLU A 140 -12.19 -23.57 5.49
C GLU A 140 -13.71 -23.64 5.62
N SER A 141 -14.27 -24.84 5.46
CA SER A 141 -15.70 -25.06 5.63
C SER A 141 -16.12 -24.72 7.07
N GLY A 142 -17.00 -23.74 7.22
CA GLY A 142 -17.44 -23.26 8.52
C GLY A 142 -16.51 -22.24 9.20
N GLU A 143 -15.41 -21.83 8.58
CA GLU A 143 -14.53 -20.79 9.13
C GLU A 143 -15.30 -19.46 9.27
N GLN A 144 -15.27 -18.90 10.48
CA GLN A 144 -15.78 -17.56 10.74
C GLN A 144 -14.65 -16.55 10.56
N TRP A 145 -14.86 -15.58 9.68
CA TRP A 145 -13.90 -14.50 9.47
C TRP A 145 -14.63 -13.17 9.25
N LYS A 146 -14.06 -12.12 9.83
CA LYS A 146 -14.59 -10.76 9.76
C LYS A 146 -13.42 -9.78 9.76
N LYS A 147 -13.42 -8.88 8.78
CA LYS A 147 -12.39 -7.84 8.60
C LYS A 147 -13.03 -6.57 8.07
N VAL A 148 -12.58 -5.43 8.57
CA VAL A 148 -12.94 -4.11 8.03
C VAL A 148 -11.86 -3.71 7.02
N PHE A 149 -12.30 -3.40 5.80
CA PHE A 149 -11.46 -2.81 4.77
C PHE A 149 -11.65 -1.30 4.73
N GLY A 150 -10.54 -0.58 4.53
CA GLY A 150 -10.54 0.86 4.56
C GLY A 150 -10.34 1.45 5.97
N PRO A 151 -10.71 2.72 6.18
CA PRO A 151 -11.46 3.55 5.23
C PRO A 151 -10.64 3.89 3.99
N VAL A 152 -11.33 4.11 2.87
CA VAL A 152 -10.80 4.78 1.69
C VAL A 152 -11.58 6.08 1.51
N PHE A 153 -10.90 7.13 1.09
CA PHE A 153 -11.45 8.48 0.99
C PHE A 153 -11.43 8.91 -0.47
N ILE A 154 -12.58 9.32 -1.01
CA ILE A 154 -12.68 9.86 -2.36
C ILE A 154 -12.68 11.37 -2.25
N TYR A 155 -11.66 12.00 -2.86
CA TYR A 155 -11.48 13.44 -2.84
C TYR A 155 -11.71 14.02 -4.23
N LEU A 156 -12.51 15.09 -4.27
CA LEU A 156 -12.77 15.88 -5.47
C LEU A 156 -12.32 17.31 -5.19
N ASN A 157 -11.56 17.88 -6.12
CA ASN A 157 -11.12 19.27 -6.10
C ASN A 157 -11.23 19.88 -7.50
N SER A 158 -11.21 21.20 -7.59
CA SER A 158 -11.32 21.93 -8.86
C SER A 158 -10.60 23.26 -8.79
N VAL A 159 -10.13 23.75 -9.93
CA VAL A 159 -9.54 25.08 -10.09
C VAL A 159 -10.34 25.90 -11.11
N ALA A 160 -10.34 27.22 -10.94
CA ALA A 160 -11.04 28.13 -11.85
C ALA A 160 -10.21 28.40 -13.12
N ASP A 161 -8.89 28.58 -12.99
CA ASP A 161 -7.99 28.76 -14.13
C ASP A 161 -7.51 27.40 -14.65
N LYS A 162 -7.64 27.17 -15.95
CA LYS A 162 -7.14 25.96 -16.63
C LYS A 162 -5.61 25.85 -16.57
N ASN A 163 -4.89 26.96 -16.43
CA ASN A 163 -3.44 26.94 -16.28
C ASN A 163 -2.98 26.29 -14.96
N ASP A 164 -3.86 26.28 -13.96
CA ASP A 164 -3.59 25.69 -12.64
C ASP A 164 -4.01 24.21 -12.56
N THR A 165 -4.46 23.60 -13.67
CA THR A 165 -5.04 22.24 -13.66
C THR A 165 -4.12 21.20 -13.01
N LEU A 166 -2.79 21.30 -13.19
CA LEU A 166 -1.85 20.34 -12.59
C LEU A 166 -1.67 20.54 -11.08
N SER A 167 -2.01 21.71 -10.51
CA SER A 167 -1.95 21.94 -9.07
C SER A 167 -3.00 21.13 -8.29
N LEU A 168 -3.99 20.56 -8.98
CA LEU A 168 -4.98 19.64 -8.39
C LEU A 168 -4.30 18.43 -7.75
N TRP A 169 -3.15 17.99 -8.27
CA TRP A 169 -2.35 16.91 -7.69
C TRP A 169 -1.71 17.30 -6.36
N ASP A 170 -1.12 18.50 -6.28
CA ASP A 170 -0.49 18.99 -5.06
C ASP A 170 -1.51 19.16 -3.93
N ASP A 171 -2.69 19.73 -4.24
CA ASP A 171 -3.80 19.82 -3.29
C ASP A 171 -4.32 18.43 -2.85
N ALA A 172 -4.34 17.44 -3.75
CA ALA A 172 -4.70 16.07 -3.39
C ALA A 172 -3.67 15.41 -2.45
N LYS A 173 -2.37 15.68 -2.63
CA LYS A 173 -1.32 15.24 -1.71
C LYS A 173 -1.48 15.91 -0.34
N GLU A 174 -1.72 17.22 -0.30
CA GLU A 174 -1.99 17.92 0.96
C GLU A 174 -3.22 17.35 1.67
N ARG A 175 -4.29 17.04 0.93
CA ARG A 175 -5.47 16.38 1.49
C ARG A 175 -5.10 14.99 2.03
N MET A 176 -4.32 14.21 1.29
CA MET A 176 -3.87 12.89 1.72
C MET A 176 -3.11 12.96 3.06
N HIS A 177 -2.20 13.92 3.23
CA HIS A 177 -1.49 14.11 4.49
C HIS A 177 -2.44 14.41 5.65
N LYS A 178 -3.42 15.31 5.44
CA LYS A 178 -4.46 15.60 6.45
C LYS A 178 -5.25 14.35 6.83
N GLU A 179 -5.62 13.52 5.86
CA GLU A 179 -6.37 12.28 6.12
C GLU A 179 -5.54 11.22 6.88
N VAL A 180 -4.25 11.10 6.56
CA VAL A 180 -3.32 10.24 7.30
C VAL A 180 -3.19 10.71 8.76
N ASP A 181 -3.06 12.02 8.99
CA ASP A 181 -2.92 12.60 10.33
C ASP A 181 -4.23 12.52 11.14
N CYS A 182 -5.39 12.61 10.48
CA CYS A 182 -6.69 12.48 11.11
C CYS A 182 -7.11 11.03 11.39
N TRP A 183 -6.41 10.04 10.84
CA TRP A 183 -6.74 8.64 11.07
C TRP A 183 -6.30 8.18 12.49
N PRO A 184 -7.11 7.37 13.20
CA PRO A 184 -8.39 6.78 12.80
C PRO A 184 -9.57 7.73 13.02
N TYR A 185 -10.55 7.66 12.09
CA TYR A 185 -11.71 8.54 12.13
C TYR A 185 -12.64 8.28 13.31
N SER A 186 -13.07 9.35 13.97
CA SER A 186 -14.01 9.29 15.10
C SER A 186 -15.48 9.13 14.69
N PHE A 187 -15.81 9.48 13.45
CA PHE A 187 -17.19 9.45 12.94
C PHE A 187 -17.69 8.06 12.56
N ALA A 188 -16.79 7.07 12.40
CA ALA A 188 -17.19 5.72 12.05
C ALA A 188 -17.96 5.06 13.20
N SER A 189 -19.19 4.63 12.93
CA SER A 189 -20.11 4.10 13.95
C SER A 189 -20.06 2.57 14.12
N SER A 190 -19.36 1.85 13.24
CA SER A 190 -19.27 0.39 13.32
C SER A 190 -18.46 -0.04 14.54
N GLU A 191 -18.97 -0.99 15.32
CA GLU A 191 -18.24 -1.60 16.44
C GLU A 191 -16.98 -2.38 15.99
N ASP A 192 -16.94 -2.83 14.73
CA ASP A 192 -15.79 -3.50 14.13
C ASP A 192 -14.66 -2.52 13.74
N PHE A 193 -14.92 -1.22 13.84
CA PHE A 193 -13.96 -0.14 13.63
C PHE A 193 -13.56 0.48 14.98
N PRO A 194 -12.46 0.03 15.61
CA PRO A 194 -12.03 0.60 16.87
C PRO A 194 -11.58 2.05 16.66
N LYS A 195 -12.04 2.92 17.55
CA LYS A 195 -11.66 4.34 17.59
C LYS A 195 -10.26 4.54 18.16
N ALA A 196 -9.74 5.77 18.09
CA ALA A 196 -8.38 6.09 18.54
C ALA A 196 -8.11 5.66 19.99
N ASP A 197 -9.04 5.93 20.90
CA ASP A 197 -8.98 5.58 22.33
C ASP A 197 -9.11 4.08 22.61
N GLN A 198 -9.60 3.32 21.63
CA GLN A 198 -9.72 1.85 21.69
C GLN A 198 -8.52 1.13 21.08
N ARG A 199 -7.50 1.88 20.62
CA ARG A 199 -6.28 1.35 20.02
C ARG A 199 -5.09 1.54 20.95
N GLY A 200 -4.02 0.82 20.68
CA GLY A 200 -2.76 0.92 21.41
C GLY A 200 -1.61 1.35 20.52
N ALA A 201 -0.41 1.37 21.09
CA ALA A 201 0.81 1.71 20.39
C ALA A 201 2.01 0.93 20.91
N ILE A 202 3.02 0.81 20.06
CA ILE A 202 4.34 0.30 20.41
C ILE A 202 5.42 1.28 20.01
N ARG A 203 6.43 1.40 20.85
CA ARG A 203 7.66 2.15 20.59
C ARG A 203 8.86 1.32 21.00
N GLY A 204 9.97 1.52 20.33
CA GLY A 204 11.20 0.80 20.66
C GLY A 204 12.39 1.32 19.89
N ARG A 205 13.51 0.61 20.06
CA ARG A 205 14.75 0.85 19.31
C ARG A 205 15.25 -0.48 18.73
N LEU A 206 15.53 -0.49 17.44
CA LEU A 206 16.21 -1.59 16.76
C LEU A 206 17.70 -1.31 16.68
N LEU A 207 18.49 -2.34 16.97
CA LEU A 207 19.95 -2.34 16.82
C LEU A 207 20.37 -3.57 16.02
N VAL A 208 21.42 -3.44 15.23
CA VAL A 208 22.01 -4.54 14.49
C VAL A 208 23.28 -5.03 15.19
N ASN A 209 23.37 -6.34 15.40
CA ASN A 209 24.51 -7.04 15.95
C ASN A 209 25.17 -7.88 14.85
N ASP A 210 26.01 -7.24 14.04
CA ASP A 210 26.80 -7.89 13.01
C ASP A 210 28.28 -7.88 13.41
N ARG A 211 28.77 -9.02 13.90
CA ARG A 211 30.15 -9.18 14.37
C ARG A 211 31.19 -9.21 13.26
N CYS A 212 30.76 -9.40 12.00
CA CYS A 212 31.63 -9.32 10.83
C CYS A 212 31.90 -7.86 10.42
N ILE A 213 31.01 -6.93 10.79
CA ILE A 213 31.14 -5.51 10.49
C ILE A 213 31.67 -4.73 11.70
N SER A 214 31.13 -4.97 12.90
CA SER A 214 31.48 -4.22 14.11
C SER A 214 31.42 -5.08 15.38
N LYS A 215 32.26 -4.76 16.35
CA LYS A 215 32.12 -5.30 17.72
C LYS A 215 31.05 -4.59 18.54
N GLU A 216 30.57 -3.44 18.07
CA GLU A 216 29.53 -2.65 18.71
C GLU A 216 28.17 -2.88 18.03
N TYR A 217 27.10 -2.52 18.73
CA TYR A 217 25.77 -2.48 18.14
C TYR A 217 25.66 -1.33 17.15
N LEU A 218 25.17 -1.62 15.96
CA LEU A 218 24.92 -0.62 14.92
C LEU A 218 23.48 -0.11 15.03
N SER A 219 23.26 1.16 14.71
CA SER A 219 21.91 1.69 14.55
C SER A 219 21.22 0.98 13.39
N ALA A 220 19.98 0.52 13.59
CA ALA A 220 19.15 -0.02 12.52
C ALA A 220 18.46 1.14 11.77
N LYS A 221 19.25 2.04 11.17
CA LYS A 221 18.74 3.23 10.46
C LYS A 221 17.83 2.84 9.29
N GLY A 222 16.64 3.44 9.22
CA GLY A 222 15.69 3.23 8.12
C GLY A 222 15.12 1.82 8.03
N ALA A 223 15.27 1.00 9.08
CA ALA A 223 14.71 -0.33 9.14
C ALA A 223 13.19 -0.29 8.98
N PHE A 224 12.66 -1.20 8.20
CA PHE A 224 11.23 -1.43 8.16
C PHE A 224 10.84 -2.24 9.39
N VAL A 225 9.86 -1.75 10.15
CA VAL A 225 9.39 -2.39 11.38
C VAL A 225 7.89 -2.61 11.25
N GLY A 226 7.45 -3.85 11.42
CA GLY A 226 6.07 -4.25 11.23
C GLY A 226 5.49 -4.99 12.44
N LEU A 227 4.18 -4.85 12.64
CA LEU A 227 3.36 -5.73 13.48
C LEU A 227 2.40 -6.50 12.57
N ALA A 228 2.34 -7.81 12.76
CA ALA A 228 1.39 -8.70 12.11
C ALA A 228 1.01 -9.85 13.06
N PRO A 229 -0.05 -10.62 12.78
CA PRO A 229 -0.39 -11.80 13.56
C PRO A 229 0.82 -12.73 13.73
N PRO A 230 0.90 -13.48 14.84
CA PRO A 230 2.00 -14.40 15.08
C PRO A 230 2.18 -15.41 13.94
N GLY A 231 3.42 -15.54 13.47
CA GLY A 231 3.79 -16.48 12.40
C GLY A 231 5.29 -16.71 12.33
N ASN A 232 5.77 -17.39 11.29
CA ASN A 232 7.21 -17.62 11.07
C ASN A 232 7.93 -16.33 10.65
N ALA A 233 9.27 -16.29 10.73
CA ALA A 233 10.03 -15.19 10.12
C ALA A 233 9.65 -15.04 8.62
N GLY A 234 9.48 -13.80 8.16
CA GLY A 234 8.98 -13.50 6.81
C GLY A 234 7.46 -13.59 6.63
N SER A 235 6.69 -14.14 7.59
CA SER A 235 5.22 -14.29 7.44
C SER A 235 4.48 -12.96 7.30
N PHE A 236 5.04 -11.87 7.83
CA PHE A 236 4.52 -10.53 7.66
C PHE A 236 4.34 -10.14 6.18
N GLN A 237 5.29 -10.53 5.32
CA GLN A 237 5.23 -10.26 3.88
C GLN A 237 4.21 -11.15 3.15
N LYS A 238 3.60 -12.11 3.85
CA LYS A 238 2.58 -13.04 3.33
C LYS A 238 1.23 -12.91 4.04
N GLU A 239 1.10 -11.97 4.98
CA GLU A 239 -0.12 -11.80 5.77
C GLU A 239 -1.29 -11.33 4.89
N CYS A 240 -2.41 -12.05 4.93
CA CYS A 240 -3.59 -11.77 4.09
C CYS A 240 -4.92 -11.73 4.86
N LYS A 241 -5.03 -12.40 6.01
CA LYS A 241 -6.28 -12.55 6.79
C LYS A 241 -6.40 -11.53 7.92
N GLY A 242 -5.31 -11.25 8.62
CA GLY A 242 -5.26 -10.35 9.76
C GLY A 242 -5.03 -8.88 9.38
N TYR A 243 -4.77 -8.07 10.41
CA TYR A 243 -4.34 -6.68 10.25
C TYR A 243 -2.83 -6.58 10.40
N GLN A 244 -2.24 -5.61 9.71
CA GLN A 244 -0.80 -5.39 9.73
C GLN A 244 -0.47 -3.90 9.79
N PHE A 245 0.59 -3.56 10.50
CA PHE A 245 0.99 -2.17 10.75
C PHE A 245 2.48 -2.05 10.52
N TRP A 246 2.96 -0.91 10.04
CA TRP A 246 4.39 -0.71 9.87
C TRP A 246 4.81 0.74 9.95
N THR A 247 6.10 0.92 10.17
CA THR A 247 6.80 2.20 10.15
C THR A 247 8.25 1.96 9.75
N ASN A 248 9.01 3.04 9.54
CA ASN A 248 10.46 2.98 9.44
C ASN A 248 11.07 3.51 10.73
N SER A 249 12.22 2.96 11.12
CA SER A 249 13.02 3.54 12.19
C SER A 249 13.75 4.81 11.72
N ASP A 250 14.05 5.69 12.67
CA ASP A 250 14.86 6.87 12.46
C ASP A 250 16.37 6.53 12.35
N ASP A 251 17.19 7.58 12.28
CA ASP A 251 18.65 7.47 12.15
C ASP A 251 19.33 6.78 13.34
N GLU A 252 18.71 6.80 14.51
CA GLU A 252 19.20 6.15 15.72
C GLU A 252 18.58 4.76 15.96
N GLY A 253 17.67 4.33 15.08
CA GLY A 253 16.98 3.05 15.12
C GLY A 253 15.71 3.07 15.96
N TYR A 254 15.24 4.23 16.44
CA TYR A 254 13.97 4.32 17.15
C TYR A 254 12.79 4.24 16.19
N PHE A 255 11.71 3.59 16.64
CA PHE A 255 10.48 3.46 15.87
C PHE A 255 9.26 3.62 16.76
N SER A 256 8.14 3.98 16.13
CA SER A 256 6.84 4.11 16.78
C SER A 256 5.74 3.69 15.82
N ILE A 257 4.91 2.73 16.23
CA ILE A 257 3.71 2.31 15.50
C ILE A 257 2.51 2.65 16.39
N GLN A 258 1.70 3.60 15.93
CA GLN A 258 0.54 4.13 16.64
C GLN A 258 -0.76 3.49 16.15
N ASN A 259 -1.84 3.68 16.92
CA ASN A 259 -3.21 3.31 16.53
C ASN A 259 -3.38 1.83 16.12
N VAL A 260 -2.64 0.95 16.76
CA VAL A 260 -2.67 -0.50 16.54
C VAL A 260 -3.93 -1.08 17.16
N ARG A 261 -4.66 -1.92 16.42
CA ARG A 261 -5.84 -2.62 16.94
C ARG A 261 -5.44 -3.53 18.11
N PRO A 262 -6.22 -3.61 19.20
CA PRO A 262 -5.95 -4.57 20.27
C PRO A 262 -5.86 -6.01 19.74
N GLY A 263 -4.92 -6.79 20.25
CA GLY A 263 -4.65 -8.14 19.76
C GLY A 263 -3.25 -8.64 20.09
N GLY A 264 -2.96 -9.89 19.74
CA GLY A 264 -1.61 -10.47 19.84
C GLY A 264 -0.87 -10.35 18.51
N TYR A 265 0.36 -9.88 18.55
CA TYR A 265 1.20 -9.64 17.37
C TYR A 265 2.63 -10.14 17.58
N ASN A 266 3.33 -10.47 16.50
CA ASN A 266 4.79 -10.47 16.51
C ASN A 266 5.32 -9.19 15.86
N LEU A 267 6.48 -8.73 16.34
CA LEU A 267 7.23 -7.67 15.68
C LEU A 267 8.16 -8.28 14.63
N TYR A 268 8.13 -7.73 13.43
CA TYR A 268 8.95 -8.10 12.30
C TYR A 268 9.82 -6.92 11.89
N ALA A 269 11.01 -7.18 11.36
CA ALA A 269 11.84 -6.12 10.81
C ALA A 269 12.79 -6.60 9.72
N TRP A 270 13.23 -5.69 8.85
CA TRP A 270 14.45 -5.85 8.07
C TRP A 270 15.16 -4.50 7.96
N VAL A 271 16.48 -4.54 7.84
CA VAL A 271 17.31 -3.34 7.82
C VAL A 271 17.99 -3.23 6.47
N PRO A 272 17.81 -2.13 5.73
CA PRO A 272 18.56 -1.89 4.51
C PRO A 272 20.07 -2.06 4.73
N GLY A 273 20.73 -2.80 3.84
CA GLY A 273 22.16 -3.13 3.96
C GLY A 273 22.48 -4.37 4.79
N PHE A 274 21.48 -4.99 5.44
CA PHE A 274 21.65 -6.26 6.15
C PHE A 274 20.73 -7.33 5.55
N ILE A 275 21.26 -8.55 5.43
CA ILE A 275 20.53 -9.66 4.83
C ILE A 275 19.69 -10.37 5.90
N GLY A 276 18.41 -10.56 5.58
CA GLY A 276 17.50 -11.42 6.34
C GLY A 276 16.30 -10.68 6.92
N ASP A 277 15.23 -11.44 7.15
CA ASP A 277 14.06 -11.00 7.89
C ASP A 277 14.21 -11.34 9.37
N TYR A 278 13.79 -10.41 10.21
CA TYR A 278 13.72 -10.59 11.65
C TYR A 278 12.30 -10.77 12.13
N LYS A 279 12.17 -11.58 13.19
CA LYS A 279 10.99 -11.73 14.01
C LYS A 279 11.40 -11.67 15.49
N TYR A 280 10.75 -10.81 16.26
CA TYR A 280 10.86 -10.82 17.71
C TYR A 280 10.16 -12.06 18.26
N GLU A 281 10.89 -12.88 19.02
CA GLU A 281 10.43 -14.20 19.46
C GLU A 281 9.15 -14.14 20.30
N LYS A 282 9.05 -13.12 21.16
CA LYS A 282 7.89 -12.96 22.05
C LYS A 282 6.74 -12.30 21.31
N SER A 283 5.56 -12.88 21.50
CA SER A 283 4.30 -12.22 21.11
C SER A 283 4.08 -10.99 22.00
N ILE A 284 3.56 -9.93 21.40
CA ILE A 284 3.24 -8.65 21.99
C ILE A 284 1.72 -8.55 22.03
N ALA A 285 1.16 -8.47 23.23
CA ALA A 285 -0.25 -8.18 23.42
C ALA A 285 -0.44 -6.66 23.43
N ILE A 286 -1.19 -6.12 22.46
CA ILE A 286 -1.60 -4.72 22.41
C ILE A 286 -2.98 -4.60 23.04
N THR A 287 -3.15 -3.67 23.99
CA THR A 287 -4.43 -3.33 24.60
C THR A 287 -4.81 -1.86 24.33
N ALA A 288 -6.08 -1.51 24.49
CA ALA A 288 -6.55 -0.13 24.33
C ALA A 288 -5.80 0.82 25.29
N GLY A 289 -5.35 1.96 24.78
CA GLY A 289 -4.59 2.96 25.53
C GLY A 289 -3.16 2.53 25.94
N SER A 290 -2.70 1.35 25.53
CA SER A 290 -1.35 0.87 25.86
C SER A 290 -0.27 1.61 25.08
N ASN A 291 0.84 1.91 25.77
CA ASN A 291 2.10 2.33 25.17
C ASN A 291 3.17 1.30 25.55
N HIS A 292 3.39 0.30 24.70
CA HIS A 292 4.42 -0.71 24.93
C HIS A 292 5.81 -0.16 24.59
N PHE A 293 6.74 -0.30 25.54
CA PHE A 293 8.16 -0.01 25.33
C PHE A 293 8.92 -1.31 25.11
N THR A 294 9.56 -1.44 23.95
CA THR A 294 10.50 -2.53 23.69
C THR A 294 11.92 -1.99 23.76
N PHE A 295 12.65 -2.40 24.80
CA PHE A 295 14.00 -1.93 25.06
C PHE A 295 14.97 -2.75 24.21
N SER A 296 15.55 -2.11 23.19
CA SER A 296 16.66 -2.58 22.34
C SER A 296 16.55 -4.02 21.82
N ILE A 297 16.05 -4.18 20.61
CA ILE A 297 16.04 -5.47 19.91
C ILE A 297 17.32 -5.61 19.09
N SER A 298 18.07 -6.69 19.30
CA SER A 298 19.30 -6.99 18.55
C SER A 298 19.05 -7.98 17.40
N LEU A 299 19.32 -7.52 16.19
CA LEU A 299 19.24 -8.30 14.97
C LEU A 299 20.57 -9.01 14.72
N HIS A 300 20.58 -10.33 14.66
CA HIS A 300 21.79 -11.07 14.28
C HIS A 300 21.76 -11.26 12.77
N SER A 301 22.77 -10.74 12.06
CA SER A 301 22.93 -11.07 10.65
C SER A 301 23.24 -12.56 10.50
N LEU A 302 22.64 -13.20 9.50
CA LEU A 302 22.97 -14.58 9.18
C LEU A 302 24.44 -14.66 8.74
N PRO A 303 25.24 -15.61 9.25
CA PRO A 303 26.56 -15.86 8.72
C PRO A 303 26.39 -16.45 7.32
N ILE A 304 26.52 -15.63 6.29
CA ILE A 304 26.62 -16.11 4.91
C ILE A 304 28.09 -16.06 4.52
N PHE A 305 28.58 -17.20 4.04
CA PHE A 305 29.90 -17.42 3.44
C PHE A 305 30.34 -16.20 2.63
N LYS A 306 31.39 -15.51 3.10
CA LYS A 306 32.24 -14.68 2.25
C LYS A 306 33.32 -15.55 1.63
#